data_AF-A0A1Y2JZC9-F1
#
_entry.id   AF-A0A1Y2JZC9-F1
#
_cell.length_a   1.000
_cell.length_b   1.000
_cell.length_c   1.000
_cell.angle_alpha   90.00
_cell.angle_beta   90.00
_cell.angle_gamma   90.00
#
_symmetry.space_group_name_H-M   'P 1'
#
loop_
_entity.id
_entity.type
_entity.pdbx_description
1 polymer ?
#
loop_
_entity_poly.entity_id
_entity_poly.type
_entity_poly.pdbx_seq_one_letter_code
_entity_poly.pdbx_strand_id
1 'polypeptide(L)'
;MKEFWRRWGWPLIKLIIACALIIWLMRQGKLDVALLKQVASDPLLVVAALLLNMALITLAAVRWRLLLSIQDIPLSFSWAHRVTYIGYFFNAFLPSAVGGDAMRVAYVARAESQQRVKAVLSVFFDRLLGLYSLCVAGLLVTLSDPAAYLAIPAIRLLTLAIVGVIIGLPLGLALLYVLSKRSAWIARALQAEHPNAVQILIHRGVDAMRLFRRNPGAVMRALGASILSQFMGMGAIAWVGVSLQSEPIAAQHYAFGLPWAWIAGLLPVTPGGLGVGEAAFDHILRWVAGPDVLTAFATIFLAFRILSMLATAPGLIAYILYKNR
;
A
#
# COMPACT_ATOMS: atom_id res chain seq x y z
N MET A 1 22.95 22.33 16.43
CA MET A 1 22.58 21.04 17.05
C MET A 1 21.07 20.85 17.25
N LYS A 2 20.34 21.77 17.90
CA LYS A 2 18.87 21.66 18.10
C LYS A 2 18.06 21.52 16.79
N GLU A 3 18.46 22.22 15.74
CA GLU A 3 17.76 22.22 14.45
C GLU A 3 17.97 20.92 13.64
N PHE A 4 19.13 20.28 13.80
CA PHE A 4 19.43 18.96 13.24
C PHE A 4 18.52 17.90 13.87
N TRP A 5 18.44 17.84 15.20
CA TRP A 5 17.56 16.91 15.90
C TRP A 5 16.07 17.17 15.63
N ARG A 6 15.65 18.43 15.46
CA ARG A 6 14.28 18.77 15.07
C ARG A 6 13.93 18.27 13.66
N ARG A 7 14.89 18.25 12.73
CA ARG A 7 14.68 17.85 11.34
C ARG A 7 14.91 16.35 11.09
N TRP A 8 15.85 15.74 11.79
CA TRP A 8 16.33 14.36 11.54
C TRP A 8 16.08 13.38 12.68
N GLY A 9 15.76 13.84 13.88
CA GLY A 9 15.57 12.96 15.05
C GLY A 9 14.50 11.90 14.82
N TRP A 10 13.34 12.29 14.26
CA TRP A 10 12.26 11.34 13.99
C TRP A 10 12.60 10.29 12.91
N PRO A 11 13.13 10.67 11.72
CA PRO A 11 13.65 9.68 10.76
C PRO A 11 14.70 8.72 11.33
N LEU A 12 15.62 9.23 12.17
CA LEU A 12 16.66 8.40 12.80
C LEU A 12 16.07 7.38 13.77
N ILE A 13 15.11 7.78 14.61
CA ILE A 13 14.40 6.85 15.50
C ILE A 13 13.73 5.73 14.71
N LYS A 14 13.04 6.05 13.62
CA LYS A 14 12.43 5.03 12.75
C LYS A 14 13.46 4.06 12.19
N LEU A 15 14.61 4.58 11.73
CA LEU A 15 15.70 3.75 11.20
C LEU A 15 16.25 2.81 12.27
N ILE A 16 16.46 3.31 13.51
CA ILE A 16 16.90 2.49 14.64
C ILE A 16 15.89 1.37 14.92
N ILE A 17 14.59 1.68 14.96
CA ILE A 17 13.54 0.67 15.18
C ILE A 17 13.56 -0.37 14.06
N ALA A 18 13.75 0.03 12.80
CA ALA A 18 13.83 -0.89 11.68
C ALA A 18 15.05 -1.82 11.78
N CYS A 19 16.23 -1.28 12.09
CA CYS A 19 17.42 -2.08 12.33
C CYS A 19 17.23 -3.05 13.51
N ALA A 20 16.63 -2.58 14.61
CA ALA A 20 16.35 -3.41 15.77
C ALA A 20 15.39 -4.57 15.44
N LEU A 21 14.33 -4.31 14.66
CA LEU A 21 13.39 -5.35 14.22
C LEU A 21 14.05 -6.37 13.28
N ILE A 22 14.87 -5.92 12.33
CA ILE A 22 15.61 -6.83 11.44
C ILE A 22 16.58 -7.69 12.24
N ILE A 23 17.36 -7.09 13.16
CA ILE A 23 18.27 -7.85 14.03
C ILE A 23 17.50 -8.84 14.90
N TRP A 24 16.34 -8.45 15.43
CA TRP A 24 15.48 -9.35 16.19
C TRP A 24 14.98 -10.52 15.34
N LEU A 25 14.52 -10.27 14.11
CA LEU A 25 14.11 -11.33 13.17
C LEU A 25 15.27 -12.28 12.84
N MET A 26 16.49 -11.75 12.64
CA MET A 26 17.70 -12.57 12.43
C MET A 26 18.01 -13.44 13.65
N ARG A 27 17.97 -12.87 14.86
CA ARG A 27 18.24 -13.60 16.12
C ARG A 27 17.21 -14.69 16.39
N GLN A 28 15.99 -14.53 15.92
CA GLN A 28 14.92 -15.53 16.03
C GLN A 28 14.97 -16.60 14.93
N GLY A 29 15.99 -16.60 14.06
CA GLY A 29 16.10 -17.54 12.95
C GLY A 29 15.02 -17.36 11.88
N LYS A 30 14.30 -16.23 11.88
CA LYS A 30 13.21 -15.94 10.93
C LYS A 30 13.72 -15.40 9.59
N LEU A 31 14.98 -14.97 9.56
CA LEU A 31 15.67 -14.53 8.36
C LEU A 31 16.76 -15.52 7.98
N ASP A 32 16.63 -16.09 6.79
CA ASP A 32 17.57 -17.04 6.22
C ASP A 32 18.27 -16.45 5.00
N VAL A 33 19.57 -16.17 5.15
CA VAL A 33 20.39 -15.62 4.07
C VAL A 33 20.55 -16.60 2.91
N ALA A 34 20.46 -17.91 3.16
CA ALA A 34 20.54 -18.93 2.11
C ALA A 34 19.34 -18.85 1.16
N LEU A 35 18.12 -18.65 1.69
CA LEU A 35 16.92 -18.43 0.86
C LEU A 35 17.03 -17.16 0.02
N LEU A 36 17.59 -16.08 0.56
CA LEU A 36 17.84 -14.86 -0.24
C LEU A 36 18.82 -15.12 -1.39
N LYS A 37 19.88 -15.91 -1.14
CA LYS A 37 20.82 -16.32 -2.18
C LYS A 37 20.16 -17.21 -3.22
N GLN A 38 19.27 -18.12 -2.79
CA GLN A 38 18.50 -18.98 -3.68
C GLN A 38 17.64 -18.16 -4.65
N VAL A 39 16.90 -17.15 -4.14
CA VAL A 39 16.18 -16.19 -5.00
C VAL A 39 17.11 -15.56 -6.02
N ALA A 40 18.25 -15.01 -5.55
CA ALA A 40 19.19 -14.31 -6.41
C ALA A 40 19.83 -15.23 -7.47
N SER A 41 19.92 -16.53 -7.19
CA SER A 41 20.49 -17.53 -8.09
C SER A 41 19.51 -18.09 -9.13
N ASP A 42 18.21 -17.77 -9.03
CA ASP A 42 17.18 -18.15 -10.00
C ASP A 42 16.83 -16.95 -10.90
N PRO A 43 17.41 -16.85 -12.12
CA PRO A 43 17.18 -15.70 -12.99
C PRO A 43 15.73 -15.61 -13.47
N LEU A 44 15.04 -16.74 -13.64
CA LEU A 44 13.66 -16.77 -14.10
C LEU A 44 12.75 -16.18 -13.04
N LEU A 45 12.91 -16.61 -11.78
CA LEU A 45 12.17 -16.07 -10.65
C LEU A 45 12.40 -14.55 -10.50
N VAL A 46 13.66 -14.11 -10.57
CA VAL A 46 14.02 -12.69 -10.45
C VAL A 46 13.40 -11.87 -11.58
N VAL A 47 13.61 -12.25 -12.84
CA VAL A 47 13.09 -11.49 -14.00
C VAL A 47 11.57 -11.44 -13.97
N ALA A 48 10.91 -12.57 -13.71
CA ALA A 48 9.47 -12.60 -13.69
C ALA A 48 8.87 -11.80 -12.52
N ALA A 49 9.48 -11.84 -11.33
CA ALA A 49 9.09 -11.01 -10.21
C ALA A 49 9.28 -9.51 -10.50
N LEU A 50 10.38 -9.12 -11.18
CA LEU A 50 10.61 -7.74 -11.60
C LEU A 50 9.54 -7.28 -12.59
N LEU A 51 9.29 -8.06 -13.65
CA LEU A 51 8.28 -7.73 -14.66
C LEU A 51 6.87 -7.62 -14.06
N LEU A 52 6.53 -8.53 -13.14
CA LEU A 52 5.25 -8.51 -12.45
C LEU A 52 5.11 -7.27 -11.57
N ASN A 53 6.16 -6.90 -10.82
CA ASN A 53 6.15 -5.66 -10.03
C ASN A 53 6.09 -4.40 -10.92
N MET A 54 6.76 -4.39 -12.07
CA MET A 54 6.65 -3.29 -13.05
C MET A 54 5.24 -3.19 -13.65
N ALA A 55 4.57 -4.32 -13.87
CA ALA A 55 3.18 -4.36 -14.29
C ALA A 55 2.24 -3.82 -13.18
N LEU A 56 2.50 -4.15 -11.91
CA LEU A 56 1.77 -3.59 -10.76
C LEU A 56 1.89 -2.06 -10.69
N ILE A 57 3.10 -1.51 -10.85
CA ILE A 57 3.34 -0.05 -10.85
C ILE A 57 2.60 0.59 -12.04
N THR A 58 2.61 -0.07 -13.20
CA THR A 58 1.90 0.40 -14.40
C THR A 58 0.38 0.43 -14.18
N LEU A 59 -0.19 -0.59 -13.54
CA LEU A 59 -1.60 -0.64 -13.20
C LEU A 59 -1.97 0.45 -12.17
N ALA A 60 -1.10 0.72 -11.21
CA ALA A 60 -1.24 1.83 -10.28
C ALA A 60 -1.23 3.20 -11.00
N ALA A 61 -0.43 3.36 -12.06
CA ALA A 61 -0.45 4.55 -12.90
C ALA A 61 -1.74 4.70 -13.71
N VAL A 62 -2.26 3.61 -14.29
CA VAL A 62 -3.56 3.61 -14.97
C VAL A 62 -4.66 4.05 -14.00
N ARG A 63 -4.71 3.42 -12.81
CA ARG A 63 -5.68 3.77 -11.77
C ARG A 63 -5.59 5.24 -11.38
N TRP A 64 -4.40 5.74 -11.10
CA TRP A 64 -4.25 7.12 -10.68
C TRP A 64 -4.62 8.11 -11.78
N ARG A 65 -4.30 7.81 -13.04
CA ARG A 65 -4.73 8.62 -14.19
C ARG A 65 -6.26 8.68 -14.29
N LEU A 66 -6.96 7.57 -14.06
CA LEU A 66 -8.42 7.57 -14.01
C LEU A 66 -8.92 8.54 -12.93
N LEU A 67 -8.35 8.51 -11.73
CA LEU A 67 -8.72 9.43 -10.64
C LEU A 67 -8.41 10.91 -10.93
N LEU A 68 -7.34 11.18 -11.66
CA LEU A 68 -7.02 12.53 -12.14
C LEU A 68 -8.04 13.00 -13.18
N SER A 69 -8.40 12.12 -14.14
CA SER A 69 -9.38 12.46 -15.18
C SER A 69 -10.78 12.79 -14.64
N ILE A 70 -11.21 12.11 -13.55
CA ILE A 70 -12.51 12.38 -12.92
C ILE A 70 -12.54 13.77 -12.25
N GLN A 71 -11.36 14.30 -11.90
CA GLN A 71 -11.19 15.63 -11.31
C GLN A 71 -10.91 16.71 -12.37
N ASP A 72 -11.11 16.39 -13.65
CA ASP A 72 -10.85 17.29 -14.78
C ASP A 72 -9.38 17.73 -14.85
N ILE A 73 -8.45 16.84 -14.50
CA ILE A 73 -6.99 17.03 -14.65
C ILE A 73 -6.53 16.21 -15.87
N PRO A 74 -6.37 16.82 -17.07
CA PRO A 74 -6.18 16.11 -18.32
C PRO A 74 -4.71 15.71 -18.55
N LEU A 75 -4.16 14.86 -17.68
CA LEU A 75 -2.78 14.40 -17.80
C LEU A 75 -2.66 13.12 -18.65
N SER A 76 -1.60 13.06 -19.46
CA SER A 76 -1.32 11.92 -20.33
C SER A 76 -0.91 10.68 -19.52
N PHE A 77 -1.08 9.50 -20.12
CA PHE A 77 -0.64 8.26 -19.47
C PHE A 77 0.86 8.22 -19.23
N SER A 78 1.67 8.64 -20.21
CA SER A 78 3.13 8.65 -20.05
C SER A 78 3.56 9.55 -18.89
N TRP A 79 2.88 10.70 -18.71
CA TRP A 79 3.12 11.58 -17.57
C TRP A 79 2.78 10.87 -16.25
N ALA A 80 1.57 10.32 -16.14
CA ALA A 80 1.11 9.67 -14.91
C ALA A 80 1.99 8.46 -14.56
N HIS A 81 2.39 7.68 -15.56
CA HIS A 81 3.29 6.55 -15.42
C HIS A 81 4.65 6.95 -14.87
N ARG A 82 5.31 7.95 -15.46
CA ARG A 82 6.60 8.47 -14.96
C ARG A 82 6.50 8.97 -13.53
N VAL A 83 5.48 9.79 -13.23
CA VAL A 83 5.29 10.38 -11.90
C VAL A 83 4.93 9.31 -10.86
N THR A 84 4.17 8.28 -11.24
CA THR A 84 3.92 7.11 -10.38
C THR A 84 5.23 6.37 -10.11
N TYR A 85 6.06 6.08 -11.11
CA TYR A 85 7.37 5.45 -10.90
C TYR A 85 8.27 6.27 -9.97
N ILE A 86 8.34 7.59 -10.16
CA ILE A 86 9.06 8.49 -9.26
C ILE A 86 8.52 8.36 -7.82
N GLY A 87 7.20 8.39 -7.66
CA GLY A 87 6.55 8.23 -6.36
C GLY A 87 6.86 6.88 -5.69
N TYR A 88 6.77 5.77 -6.44
CA TYR A 88 7.09 4.44 -5.93
C TYR A 88 8.56 4.31 -5.52
N PHE A 89 9.50 4.85 -6.32
CA PHE A 89 10.92 4.90 -5.97
C PHE A 89 11.14 5.65 -4.65
N PHE A 90 10.62 6.87 -4.52
CA PHE A 90 10.79 7.63 -3.28
C PHE A 90 10.08 6.99 -2.08
N ASN A 91 8.95 6.29 -2.26
CA ASN A 91 8.32 5.52 -1.19
C ASN A 91 9.13 4.29 -0.76
N ALA A 92 9.87 3.68 -1.67
CA ALA A 92 10.72 2.53 -1.40
C ALA A 92 12.00 2.92 -0.63
N PHE A 93 12.63 4.04 -0.99
CA PHE A 93 13.95 4.41 -0.49
C PHE A 93 13.96 5.52 0.57
N LEU A 94 12.89 6.32 0.71
CA LEU A 94 12.84 7.34 1.76
C LEU A 94 12.32 6.80 3.09
N PRO A 95 12.86 7.29 4.23
CA PRO A 95 12.37 6.95 5.55
C PRO A 95 10.91 7.33 5.82
N SER A 96 10.33 8.19 4.98
CA SER A 96 8.93 8.59 5.06
C SER A 96 8.11 7.92 3.95
N ALA A 97 7.13 7.10 4.33
CA ALA A 97 6.11 6.56 3.41
C ALA A 97 5.25 7.63 2.73
N VAL A 98 5.42 8.90 3.11
CA VAL A 98 4.73 10.07 2.56
C VAL A 98 5.57 10.77 1.47
N GLY A 99 6.87 10.47 1.36
CA GLY A 99 7.79 11.16 0.46
C GLY A 99 7.39 11.06 -1.01
N GLY A 100 7.08 9.86 -1.49
CA GLY A 100 6.67 9.65 -2.88
C GLY A 100 5.29 10.22 -3.21
N ASP A 101 4.36 10.19 -2.25
CA ASP A 101 3.05 10.80 -2.41
C ASP A 101 3.14 12.33 -2.45
N ALA A 102 4.01 12.92 -1.64
CA ALA A 102 4.31 14.35 -1.69
C ALA A 102 4.89 14.73 -3.06
N MET A 103 5.76 13.89 -3.65
CA MET A 103 6.26 14.11 -5.02
C MET A 103 5.13 14.09 -6.04
N ARG A 104 4.20 13.12 -5.98
CA ARG A 104 3.02 13.06 -6.87
C ARG A 104 2.18 14.34 -6.77
N VAL A 105 1.87 14.79 -5.55
CA VAL A 105 1.13 16.04 -5.32
C VAL A 105 1.91 17.23 -5.89
N ALA A 106 3.22 17.31 -5.65
CA ALA A 106 4.06 18.40 -6.14
C ALA A 106 4.12 18.45 -7.67
N TYR A 107 4.24 17.30 -8.35
CA TYR A 107 4.24 17.24 -9.80
C TYR A 107 2.89 17.64 -10.41
N VAL A 108 1.77 17.18 -9.84
CA VAL A 108 0.44 17.61 -10.32
C VAL A 108 0.26 19.11 -10.07
N ALA A 109 0.62 19.62 -8.89
CA ALA A 109 0.50 21.04 -8.57
C ALA A 109 1.43 21.92 -9.41
N ARG A 110 2.55 21.40 -9.94
CA ARG A 110 3.40 22.11 -10.91
C ARG A 110 2.81 22.10 -12.31
N ALA A 111 2.26 20.96 -12.74
CA ALA A 111 1.62 20.84 -14.06
C ALA A 111 0.33 21.67 -14.14
N GLU A 112 -0.40 21.76 -13.03
CA GLU A 112 -1.71 22.42 -12.92
C GLU A 112 -1.73 23.31 -11.67
N SER A 113 -1.14 24.50 -11.76
CA SER A 113 -0.87 25.41 -10.63
C SER A 113 -2.11 25.77 -9.79
N GLN A 114 -3.28 25.85 -10.43
CA GLN A 114 -4.55 26.16 -9.78
C GLN A 114 -5.23 24.94 -9.11
N GLN A 115 -4.66 23.74 -9.25
CA GLN A 115 -5.33 22.47 -8.88
C GLN A 115 -4.68 21.74 -7.70
N ARG A 116 -3.94 22.44 -6.83
CA ARG A 116 -3.21 21.84 -5.70
C ARG A 116 -4.11 21.03 -4.74
N VAL A 117 -5.33 21.50 -4.48
CA VAL A 117 -6.30 20.76 -3.64
C VAL A 117 -6.72 19.45 -4.30
N LYS A 118 -7.06 19.48 -5.60
CA LYS A 118 -7.39 18.28 -6.38
C LYS A 118 -6.21 17.31 -6.49
N ALA A 119 -4.97 17.82 -6.55
CA ALA A 119 -3.77 16.99 -6.52
C ALA A 119 -3.70 16.16 -5.22
N VAL A 120 -3.89 16.81 -4.07
CA VAL A 120 -3.94 16.14 -2.75
C VAL A 120 -5.08 15.13 -2.69
N LEU A 121 -6.28 15.52 -3.13
CA LEU A 121 -7.45 14.63 -3.16
C LEU A 121 -7.22 13.41 -4.08
N SER A 122 -6.57 13.59 -5.23
CA SER A 122 -6.26 12.48 -6.15
C SER A 122 -5.41 11.39 -5.50
N VAL A 123 -4.37 11.78 -4.75
CA VAL A 123 -3.48 10.85 -4.06
C VAL A 123 -4.18 10.25 -2.84
N PHE A 124 -4.97 11.05 -2.13
CA PHE A 124 -5.79 10.55 -1.01
C PHE A 124 -6.79 9.48 -1.47
N PHE A 125 -7.53 9.71 -2.55
CA PHE A 125 -8.48 8.70 -3.09
C PHE A 125 -7.77 7.48 -3.68
N ASP A 126 -6.60 7.67 -4.29
CA ASP A 126 -5.76 6.56 -4.75
C ASP A 126 -5.35 5.64 -3.58
N ARG A 127 -4.96 6.23 -2.44
CA ARG A 127 -4.68 5.48 -1.20
C ARG A 127 -5.94 4.83 -0.63
N LEU A 128 -7.04 5.56 -0.55
CA LEU A 128 -8.31 5.03 -0.03
C LEU A 128 -8.77 3.80 -0.80
N LEU A 129 -8.77 3.86 -2.14
CA LEU A 129 -9.13 2.71 -2.99
C LEU A 129 -8.11 1.58 -2.91
N GLY A 130 -6.82 1.90 -2.81
CA GLY A 130 -5.77 0.90 -2.59
C GLY A 130 -5.98 0.13 -1.29
N LEU A 131 -6.24 0.82 -0.18
CA LEU A 131 -6.49 0.17 1.11
C LEU A 131 -7.81 -0.59 1.13
N TYR A 132 -8.87 -0.01 0.58
CA TYR A 132 -10.17 -0.68 0.51
C TYR A 132 -10.11 -1.96 -0.31
N SER A 133 -9.47 -1.92 -1.49
CA SER A 133 -9.27 -3.13 -2.32
C SER A 133 -8.38 -4.17 -1.64
N LEU A 134 -7.40 -3.77 -0.83
CA LEU A 134 -6.57 -4.69 -0.05
C LEU A 134 -7.40 -5.46 0.99
N CYS A 135 -8.28 -4.75 1.70
CA CYS A 135 -9.24 -5.35 2.62
C CYS A 135 -10.17 -6.34 1.89
N VAL A 136 -10.72 -5.95 0.73
CA VAL A 136 -11.57 -6.82 -0.09
C VAL A 136 -10.82 -8.07 -0.54
N ALA A 137 -9.60 -7.91 -1.07
CA ALA A 137 -8.78 -9.05 -1.50
C ALA A 137 -8.45 -9.98 -0.32
N GLY A 138 -8.09 -9.44 0.84
CA GLY A 138 -7.86 -10.24 2.04
C GLY A 138 -9.08 -11.04 2.48
N LEU A 139 -10.27 -10.42 2.47
CA LEU A 139 -11.52 -11.13 2.74
C LEU A 139 -11.78 -12.25 1.73
N LEU A 140 -11.55 -12.01 0.43
CA LEU A 140 -11.76 -13.02 -0.60
C LEU A 140 -10.84 -14.23 -0.43
N VAL A 141 -9.59 -14.03 -0.01
CA VAL A 141 -8.68 -15.14 0.32
C VAL A 141 -9.14 -15.86 1.59
N THR A 142 -9.61 -15.15 2.62
CA THR A 142 -10.22 -15.80 3.79
C THR A 142 -11.41 -16.68 3.40
N LEU A 143 -12.22 -16.23 2.45
CA LEU A 143 -13.40 -16.95 1.99
C LEU A 143 -13.10 -18.14 1.08
N SER A 144 -11.86 -18.29 0.56
CA SER A 144 -11.50 -19.46 -0.23
C SER A 144 -11.36 -20.73 0.61
N ASP A 145 -10.99 -20.59 1.88
CA ASP A 145 -11.00 -21.67 2.88
C ASP A 145 -11.39 -21.13 4.27
N PRO A 146 -12.68 -20.82 4.48
CA PRO A 146 -13.14 -20.22 5.73
C PRO A 146 -12.88 -21.13 6.93
N ALA A 147 -12.92 -22.45 6.74
CA ALA A 147 -12.72 -23.42 7.80
C ALA A 147 -11.29 -23.37 8.33
N ALA A 148 -10.29 -23.33 7.44
CA ALA A 148 -8.89 -23.22 7.85
C ALA A 148 -8.58 -21.88 8.53
N TYR A 149 -9.04 -20.76 7.95
CA TYR A 149 -8.66 -19.44 8.42
C TYR A 149 -9.47 -18.97 9.65
N LEU A 150 -10.78 -19.16 9.67
CA LEU A 150 -11.64 -18.66 10.75
C LEU A 150 -11.63 -19.55 11.99
N ALA A 151 -11.06 -20.75 11.93
CA ALA A 151 -10.77 -21.57 13.11
C ALA A 151 -9.79 -20.87 14.07
N ILE A 152 -8.86 -20.07 13.52
CA ILE A 152 -7.86 -19.32 14.30
C ILE A 152 -8.51 -18.05 14.89
N PRO A 153 -8.62 -17.91 16.23
CA PRO A 153 -9.35 -16.80 16.86
C PRO A 153 -8.84 -15.40 16.47
N ALA A 154 -7.53 -15.25 16.34
CA ALA A 154 -6.92 -13.98 15.94
C ALA A 154 -7.29 -13.59 14.50
N ILE A 155 -7.23 -14.54 13.56
CA ILE A 155 -7.63 -14.32 12.16
C ILE A 155 -9.13 -14.00 12.06
N ARG A 156 -9.96 -14.64 12.87
CA ARG A 156 -11.39 -14.34 12.94
C ARG A 156 -11.64 -12.89 13.35
N LEU A 157 -10.99 -12.41 14.42
CA LEU A 157 -11.12 -11.02 14.86
C LEU A 157 -10.64 -10.03 13.78
N LEU A 158 -9.49 -10.32 13.17
CA LEU A 158 -8.94 -9.51 12.08
C LEU A 158 -9.89 -9.48 10.86
N THR A 159 -10.50 -10.61 10.52
CA THR A 159 -11.49 -10.71 9.44
C THR A 159 -12.74 -9.89 9.76
N LEU A 160 -13.25 -9.93 10.99
CA LEU A 160 -14.36 -9.09 11.43
C LEU A 160 -14.04 -7.59 11.32
N ALA A 161 -12.81 -7.20 11.68
CA ALA A 161 -12.36 -5.81 11.51
C ALA A 161 -12.34 -5.41 10.02
N ILE A 162 -11.84 -6.27 9.13
CA ILE A 162 -11.86 -6.05 7.68
C ILE A 162 -13.30 -5.91 7.15
N VAL A 163 -14.20 -6.81 7.55
CA VAL A 163 -15.63 -6.74 7.16
C VAL A 163 -16.25 -5.43 7.64
N GLY A 164 -15.93 -5.02 8.88
CA GLY A 164 -16.33 -3.73 9.43
C GLY A 164 -15.84 -2.55 8.60
N VAL A 165 -14.61 -2.59 8.07
CA VAL A 165 -14.10 -1.55 7.16
C VAL A 165 -14.80 -1.60 5.79
N ILE A 166 -14.99 -2.78 5.21
CA ILE A 166 -15.59 -2.96 3.88
C ILE A 166 -17.03 -2.42 3.84
N ILE A 167 -17.80 -2.66 4.90
CA ILE A 167 -19.19 -2.22 5.04
C ILE A 167 -19.26 -0.81 5.62
N GLY A 168 -18.50 -0.55 6.69
CA GLY A 168 -18.56 0.70 7.46
C GLY A 168 -18.03 1.90 6.70
N LEU A 169 -17.00 1.76 5.87
CA LEU A 169 -16.45 2.90 5.12
C LEU A 169 -17.45 3.46 4.09
N PRO A 170 -18.05 2.67 3.17
CA PRO A 170 -19.07 3.17 2.26
C PRO A 170 -20.29 3.76 2.98
N LEU A 171 -20.79 3.07 4.02
CA LEU A 171 -21.93 3.55 4.81
C LEU A 171 -21.62 4.85 5.55
N GLY A 172 -20.45 4.94 6.18
CA GLY A 172 -19.99 6.13 6.88
C GLY A 172 -19.81 7.32 5.95
N LEU A 173 -19.23 7.11 4.77
CA LEU A 173 -19.11 8.15 3.74
C LEU A 173 -20.50 8.60 3.23
N ALA A 174 -21.41 7.65 2.97
CA ALA A 174 -22.78 7.96 2.55
C ALA A 174 -23.55 8.75 3.62
N LEU A 175 -23.47 8.33 4.89
CA LEU A 175 -24.07 9.02 6.02
C LEU A 175 -23.49 10.43 6.17
N LEU A 176 -22.16 10.57 6.16
CA LEU A 176 -21.48 11.87 6.23
C LEU A 176 -21.94 12.79 5.11
N TYR A 177 -22.09 12.28 3.88
CA TYR A 177 -22.58 13.06 2.75
C TYR A 177 -24.05 13.50 2.94
N VAL A 178 -24.94 12.63 3.43
CA VAL A 178 -26.33 12.98 3.71
C VAL A 178 -26.40 14.04 4.82
N LEU A 179 -25.65 13.84 5.90
CA LEU A 179 -25.58 14.78 7.02
C LEU A 179 -24.97 16.13 6.61
N SER A 180 -24.04 16.16 5.66
CA SER A 180 -23.46 17.41 5.15
C SER A 180 -24.48 18.33 4.48
N LYS A 181 -25.61 17.78 4.02
CA LYS A 181 -26.72 18.55 3.42
C LYS A 181 -27.80 18.95 4.43
N ARG A 182 -27.92 18.21 5.53
CA ARG A 182 -29.01 18.40 6.52
C ARG A 182 -28.55 19.11 7.79
N SER A 183 -27.28 18.96 8.18
CA SER A 183 -26.76 19.50 9.42
C SER A 183 -26.06 20.84 9.19
N ALA A 184 -26.58 21.88 9.83
CA ALA A 184 -25.96 23.20 9.83
C ALA A 184 -24.56 23.21 10.49
N TRP A 185 -24.26 22.24 11.35
CA TRP A 185 -22.91 22.12 11.95
C TRP A 185 -21.90 21.60 10.93
N ILE A 186 -22.24 20.57 10.15
CA ILE A 186 -21.35 20.02 9.11
C ILE A 186 -21.19 21.01 7.96
N ALA A 187 -22.26 21.70 7.57
CA ALA A 187 -22.18 22.75 6.56
C ALA A 187 -21.23 23.89 6.99
N ARG A 188 -21.29 24.32 8.26
CA ARG A 188 -20.34 25.30 8.82
C ARG A 188 -18.92 24.75 8.87
N ALA A 189 -18.74 23.48 9.25
CA ALA A 189 -17.45 22.81 9.23
C ALA A 189 -16.81 22.77 7.82
N LEU A 190 -17.63 22.71 6.78
CA LEU A 190 -17.19 22.76 5.37
C LEU A 190 -16.89 24.17 4.84
N GLN A 191 -17.19 25.22 5.61
CA GLN A 191 -16.97 26.62 5.22
C GLN A 191 -15.84 27.29 6.02
N ALA A 192 -15.20 26.55 6.94
CA ALA A 192 -14.14 27.10 7.77
C ALA A 192 -12.90 27.47 6.93
N GLU A 193 -12.46 28.73 7.01
CA GLU A 193 -11.25 29.21 6.32
C GLU A 193 -9.96 28.56 6.83
N HIS A 194 -9.91 28.24 8.13
CA HIS A 194 -8.80 27.54 8.78
C HIS A 194 -9.28 26.23 9.40
N PRO A 195 -9.47 25.17 8.60
CA PRO A 195 -10.08 23.95 9.07
C PRO A 195 -9.15 23.20 10.01
N ASN A 196 -9.68 22.78 11.16
CA ASN A 196 -8.99 21.84 12.05
C ASN A 196 -8.93 20.43 11.44
N ALA A 197 -8.22 19.50 12.08
CA ALA A 197 -8.04 18.14 11.56
C ALA A 197 -9.37 17.40 11.29
N VAL A 198 -10.38 17.62 12.13
CA VAL A 198 -11.72 17.02 11.98
C VAL A 198 -12.43 17.60 10.75
N GLN A 199 -12.39 18.92 10.57
CA GLN A 199 -12.98 19.61 9.42
C GLN A 199 -12.32 19.16 8.11
N ILE A 200 -10.98 18.98 8.09
CA ILE A 200 -10.27 18.43 6.94
C ILE A 200 -10.75 17.01 6.61
N LEU A 201 -10.95 16.16 7.61
CA LEU A 201 -11.45 14.79 7.41
C LEU A 201 -12.88 14.81 6.85
N ILE A 202 -13.75 15.67 7.39
CA ILE A 202 -15.12 15.88 6.89
C ILE A 202 -15.09 16.31 5.43
N HIS A 203 -14.28 17.32 5.08
CA HIS A 203 -14.11 17.79 3.71
C HIS A 203 -13.73 16.66 2.77
N ARG A 204 -12.66 15.91 3.11
CA ARG A 204 -12.18 14.80 2.28
C ARG A 204 -13.22 13.70 2.12
N GLY A 205 -13.99 13.38 3.16
CA GLY A 205 -15.05 12.38 3.12
C GLY A 205 -16.22 12.81 2.23
N VAL A 206 -16.66 14.07 2.36
CA VAL A 206 -17.72 14.63 1.51
C VAL A 206 -17.28 14.70 0.04
N ASP A 207 -16.02 15.12 -0.21
CA ASP A 207 -15.46 15.18 -1.56
C ASP A 207 -15.27 13.79 -2.18
N ALA A 208 -14.96 12.76 -1.37
CA ALA A 208 -14.95 11.36 -1.83
C ALA A 208 -16.31 10.98 -2.42
N MET A 209 -17.38 11.27 -1.68
CA MET A 209 -18.74 10.96 -2.12
C MET A 209 -19.19 11.80 -3.32
N ARG A 210 -18.79 13.08 -3.40
CA ARG A 210 -19.05 13.90 -4.59
C ARG A 210 -18.37 13.31 -5.82
N LEU A 211 -17.11 12.89 -5.70
CA LEU A 211 -16.36 12.25 -6.78
C LEU A 211 -17.00 10.93 -7.21
N PHE A 212 -17.35 10.08 -6.24
CA PHE A 212 -17.96 8.77 -6.49
C PHE A 212 -19.30 8.87 -7.19
N ARG A 213 -20.11 9.88 -6.83
CA ARG A 213 -21.41 10.13 -7.46
C ARG A 213 -21.29 10.77 -8.84
N ARG A 214 -20.29 11.61 -9.09
CA ARG A 214 -20.12 12.30 -10.38
C ARG A 214 -19.77 11.32 -11.51
N ASN A 215 -18.96 10.31 -11.24
CA ASN A 215 -18.51 9.34 -12.25
C ASN A 215 -18.38 7.91 -11.67
N PRO A 216 -19.48 7.22 -11.36
CA PRO A 216 -19.46 5.90 -10.73
C PRO A 216 -18.72 4.85 -11.57
N GLY A 217 -18.87 4.88 -12.90
CA GLY A 217 -18.19 3.94 -13.79
C GLY A 217 -16.65 4.11 -13.81
N ALA A 218 -16.14 5.33 -13.63
CA ALA A 218 -14.70 5.55 -13.55
C ALA A 218 -14.13 5.11 -12.18
N VAL A 219 -14.89 5.31 -11.10
CA VAL A 219 -14.53 4.81 -9.76
C VAL A 219 -14.56 3.29 -9.72
N MET A 220 -15.56 2.66 -10.33
CA MET A 220 -15.63 1.19 -10.41
C MET A 220 -14.46 0.61 -11.20
N ARG A 221 -14.06 1.25 -12.31
CA ARG A 221 -12.84 0.86 -13.05
C ARG A 221 -11.56 1.05 -12.20
N ALA A 222 -11.46 2.13 -11.43
CA ALA A 222 -10.33 2.36 -10.53
C ALA A 222 -10.30 1.34 -9.37
N LEU A 223 -11.45 0.96 -8.84
CA LEU A 223 -11.58 -0.10 -7.83
C LEU A 223 -11.22 -1.46 -8.41
N GLY A 224 -11.72 -1.81 -9.59
CA GLY A 224 -11.39 -3.04 -10.30
C GLY A 224 -9.89 -3.15 -10.61
N ALA A 225 -9.28 -2.06 -11.10
CA ALA A 225 -7.83 -1.99 -11.28
C ALA A 225 -7.06 -2.16 -9.96
N SER A 226 -7.59 -1.64 -8.85
CA SER A 226 -6.99 -1.84 -7.53
C SER A 226 -7.08 -3.30 -7.08
N ILE A 227 -8.26 -3.92 -7.16
CA ILE A 227 -8.47 -5.32 -6.80
C ILE A 227 -7.56 -6.23 -7.63
N LEU A 228 -7.50 -6.01 -8.95
CA LEU A 228 -6.58 -6.72 -9.84
C LEU A 228 -5.12 -6.57 -9.39
N SER A 229 -4.70 -5.36 -9.02
CA SER A 229 -3.34 -5.13 -8.50
C SER A 229 -3.07 -5.89 -7.19
N GLN A 230 -4.06 -6.01 -6.30
CA GLN A 230 -3.90 -6.79 -5.07
C GLN A 230 -3.72 -8.27 -5.38
N PHE A 231 -4.57 -8.85 -6.24
CA PHE A 231 -4.46 -10.25 -6.63
C PHE A 231 -3.18 -10.57 -7.40
N MET A 232 -2.71 -9.68 -8.26
CA MET A 232 -1.41 -9.81 -8.91
C MET A 232 -0.27 -9.80 -7.89
N GLY A 233 -0.32 -8.94 -6.87
CA GLY A 233 0.65 -8.93 -5.77
C GLY A 233 0.60 -10.22 -4.93
N MET A 234 -0.61 -10.71 -4.62
CA MET A 234 -0.83 -11.99 -3.94
C MET A 234 -0.29 -13.18 -4.73
N GLY A 235 -0.51 -13.20 -6.04
CA GLY A 235 0.07 -14.21 -6.93
C GLY A 235 1.60 -14.13 -6.96
N ALA A 236 2.16 -12.91 -6.97
CA ALA A 236 3.60 -12.70 -6.97
C ALA A 236 4.27 -13.28 -5.71
N ILE A 237 3.77 -12.94 -4.52
CA ILE A 237 4.31 -13.47 -3.27
C ILE A 237 4.08 -14.98 -3.13
N ALA A 238 2.94 -15.49 -3.62
CA ALA A 238 2.66 -16.92 -3.60
C ALA A 238 3.64 -17.69 -4.49
N TRP A 239 3.95 -17.14 -5.66
CA TRP A 239 4.97 -17.71 -6.53
C TRP A 239 6.36 -17.69 -5.88
N VAL A 240 6.79 -16.53 -5.34
CA VAL A 240 8.08 -16.44 -4.62
C VAL A 240 8.11 -17.40 -3.43
N GLY A 241 7.01 -17.54 -2.68
CA GLY A 241 6.91 -18.46 -1.56
C GLY A 241 7.07 -19.92 -1.97
N VAL A 242 6.31 -20.36 -2.98
CA VAL A 242 6.37 -21.74 -3.48
C VAL A 242 7.73 -22.07 -4.10
N SER A 243 8.35 -21.12 -4.80
CA SER A 243 9.67 -21.31 -5.41
C SER A 243 10.82 -21.42 -4.40
N LEU A 244 10.62 -20.97 -3.16
CA LEU A 244 11.67 -20.94 -2.14
C LEU A 244 11.59 -22.05 -1.10
N GLN A 245 10.53 -22.87 -1.10
CA GLN A 245 10.37 -23.86 -0.05
C GLN A 245 10.77 -25.27 -0.44
N SER A 246 11.30 -25.96 0.58
CA SER A 246 11.48 -27.41 0.61
C SER A 246 10.25 -28.13 1.18
N GLU A 247 9.36 -27.43 1.90
CA GLU A 247 8.12 -27.99 2.46
C GLU A 247 6.87 -27.58 1.68
N PRO A 248 5.89 -28.48 1.49
CA PRO A 248 4.73 -28.25 0.63
C PRO A 248 3.65 -27.43 1.35
N ILE A 249 3.86 -26.12 1.48
CA ILE A 249 2.81 -25.19 1.95
C ILE A 249 1.99 -24.72 0.75
N ALA A 250 0.66 -24.78 0.89
CA ALA A 250 -0.25 -24.36 -0.16
C ALA A 250 -0.05 -22.88 -0.53
N ALA A 251 0.00 -22.58 -1.83
CA ALA A 251 0.24 -21.24 -2.39
C ALA A 251 -0.72 -20.17 -1.81
N GLN A 252 -1.94 -20.57 -1.49
CA GLN A 252 -2.99 -19.74 -0.88
C GLN A 252 -2.57 -19.11 0.46
N HIS A 253 -1.73 -19.78 1.25
CA HIS A 253 -1.32 -19.26 2.55
C HIS A 253 -0.40 -18.04 2.40
N TYR A 254 0.55 -18.05 1.46
CA TYR A 254 1.37 -16.87 1.16
C TYR A 254 0.54 -15.70 0.65
N ALA A 255 -0.43 -15.97 -0.24
CA ALA A 255 -1.38 -14.96 -0.71
C ALA A 255 -2.19 -14.37 0.45
N PHE A 256 -2.60 -15.21 1.40
CA PHE A 256 -3.33 -14.80 2.61
C PHE A 256 -2.48 -13.91 3.54
N GLY A 257 -1.18 -14.17 3.67
CA GLY A 257 -0.28 -13.36 4.51
C GLY A 257 -0.07 -11.93 4.01
N LEU A 258 -0.19 -11.69 2.70
CA LEU A 258 0.20 -10.43 2.07
C LEU A 258 -0.61 -9.21 2.52
N PRO A 259 -1.96 -9.24 2.57
CA PRO A 259 -2.75 -8.11 3.05
C PRO A 259 -2.36 -7.66 4.44
N TRP A 260 -2.13 -8.60 5.35
CA TRP A 260 -1.75 -8.30 6.72
C TRP A 260 -0.35 -7.67 6.79
N ALA A 261 0.59 -8.21 6.02
CA ALA A 261 1.95 -7.66 5.93
C ALA A 261 1.96 -6.24 5.36
N TRP A 262 1.17 -5.97 4.32
CA TRP A 262 1.02 -4.62 3.77
C TRP A 262 0.29 -3.66 4.71
N ILE A 263 -0.78 -4.10 5.37
CA ILE A 263 -1.48 -3.28 6.38
C ILE A 263 -0.53 -2.92 7.53
N ALA A 264 0.23 -3.90 8.04
CA ALA A 264 1.22 -3.66 9.09
C ALA A 264 2.33 -2.72 8.61
N GLY A 265 2.79 -2.86 7.36
CA GLY A 265 3.81 -2.01 6.75
C GLY A 265 3.38 -0.55 6.54
N LEU A 266 2.08 -0.24 6.57
CA LEU A 266 1.58 1.14 6.53
C LEU A 266 1.79 1.88 7.85
N LEU A 267 1.97 1.15 8.96
CA LEU A 267 2.21 1.75 10.25
C LEU A 267 3.51 2.57 10.16
N PRO A 268 3.48 3.88 10.47
CA PRO A 268 4.62 4.76 10.27
C PRO A 268 5.69 4.59 11.37
N VAL A 269 5.90 3.36 11.83
CA VAL A 269 6.85 2.97 12.87
C VAL A 269 8.26 2.83 12.29
N THR A 270 8.39 2.27 11.09
CA THR A 270 9.68 2.06 10.41
C THR A 270 9.70 2.65 8.99
N PRO A 271 10.89 2.97 8.43
CA PRO A 271 11.08 3.35 7.04
C PRO A 271 10.46 2.32 6.10
N GLY A 272 9.45 2.74 5.32
CA GLY A 272 8.75 1.86 4.38
C GLY A 272 8.13 0.60 5.01
N GLY A 273 7.94 0.54 6.33
CA GLY A 273 7.45 -0.65 7.02
C GLY A 273 8.46 -1.79 7.13
N LEU A 274 9.76 -1.53 6.96
CA LEU A 274 10.82 -2.53 7.07
C LEU A 274 10.84 -3.18 8.46
N GLY A 275 10.93 -4.50 8.52
CA GLY A 275 10.86 -5.32 9.74
C GLY A 275 9.43 -5.56 10.22
N VAL A 276 8.55 -4.56 10.14
CA VAL A 276 7.15 -4.68 10.58
C VAL A 276 6.34 -5.57 9.64
N GLY A 277 6.45 -5.34 8.32
CA GLY A 277 5.76 -6.17 7.32
C GLY A 277 6.27 -7.61 7.33
N GLU A 278 7.59 -7.81 7.45
CA GLU A 278 8.22 -9.12 7.54
C GLU A 278 7.76 -9.89 8.79
N ALA A 279 7.73 -9.21 9.94
CA ALA A 279 7.27 -9.81 11.19
C ALA A 279 5.77 -10.17 11.13
N ALA A 280 4.94 -9.30 10.56
CA ALA A 280 3.51 -9.56 10.38
C ALA A 280 3.27 -10.74 9.43
N PHE A 281 3.99 -10.79 8.30
CA PHE A 281 3.89 -11.90 7.35
C PHE A 281 4.29 -13.23 8.00
N ASP A 282 5.43 -13.27 8.69
CA ASP A 282 5.89 -14.47 9.41
C ASP A 282 4.90 -14.92 10.47
N HIS A 283 4.36 -13.99 11.26
CA HIS A 283 3.42 -14.34 12.32
C HIS A 283 2.11 -14.91 11.78
N ILE A 284 1.56 -14.29 10.74
CA ILE A 284 0.33 -14.77 10.09
C ILE A 284 0.53 -16.14 9.47
N LEU A 285 1.64 -16.37 8.77
CA LEU A 285 1.89 -17.69 8.17
C LEU A 285 2.13 -18.77 9.20
N ARG A 286 2.77 -18.47 10.33
CA ARG A 286 2.90 -19.44 11.44
C ARG A 286 1.56 -19.85 12.04
N TRP A 287 0.61 -18.93 12.14
CA TRP A 287 -0.75 -19.28 12.61
C TRP A 287 -1.44 -20.26 11.67
N VAL A 288 -1.23 -20.11 10.36
CA VAL A 288 -1.94 -20.89 9.35
C VAL A 288 -1.22 -22.20 9.02
N ALA A 289 0.11 -22.18 8.89
CA ALA A 289 0.93 -23.34 8.56
C ALA A 289 1.11 -24.30 9.74
N GLY A 290 0.91 -23.83 10.96
CA GLY A 290 1.07 -24.61 12.18
C GLY A 290 2.42 -24.39 12.87
N PRO A 291 2.54 -24.79 14.14
CA PRO A 291 3.72 -24.52 14.97
C PRO A 291 4.96 -25.31 14.55
N ASP A 292 4.78 -26.45 13.88
CA ASP A 292 5.87 -27.38 13.53
C ASP A 292 6.65 -26.94 12.28
N VAL A 293 6.11 -25.99 11.52
CA VAL A 293 6.73 -25.49 10.29
C VAL A 293 7.85 -24.50 10.63
N LEU A 294 9.10 -24.88 10.32
CA LEU A 294 10.30 -24.10 10.64
C LEU A 294 10.67 -23.05 9.60
N THR A 295 9.86 -22.87 8.55
CA THR A 295 10.21 -21.98 7.45
C THR A 295 10.38 -20.52 7.89
N ALA A 296 11.44 -19.89 7.38
CA ALA A 296 11.78 -18.49 7.57
C ALA A 296 10.88 -17.56 6.72
N PHE A 297 9.58 -17.53 6.98
CA PHE A 297 8.58 -16.78 6.21
C PHE A 297 8.89 -15.27 6.07
N ALA A 298 9.48 -14.65 7.10
CA ALA A 298 9.91 -13.26 7.02
C ALA A 298 10.90 -13.02 5.86
N THR A 299 11.73 -14.02 5.54
CA THR A 299 12.66 -13.98 4.41
C THR A 299 11.95 -13.93 3.07
N ILE A 300 10.85 -14.67 2.91
CA ILE A 300 10.07 -14.72 1.66
C ILE A 300 9.49 -13.32 1.39
N PHE A 301 8.91 -12.69 2.40
CA PHE A 301 8.40 -11.33 2.28
C PHE A 301 9.52 -10.30 2.08
N LEU A 302 10.66 -10.47 2.74
CA LEU A 302 11.84 -9.62 2.53
C LEU A 302 12.37 -9.72 1.10
N ALA A 303 12.47 -10.94 0.54
CA ALA A 303 12.87 -11.18 -0.84
C ALA A 303 11.90 -10.50 -1.83
N PHE A 304 10.60 -10.72 -1.62
CA PHE A 304 9.56 -10.06 -2.41
C PHE A 304 9.70 -8.52 -2.33
N ARG A 305 9.91 -7.97 -1.13
CA ARG A 305 10.16 -6.52 -0.95
C ARG A 305 11.39 -6.06 -1.73
N ILE A 306 12.52 -6.76 -1.63
CA ILE A 306 13.75 -6.39 -2.34
C ILE A 306 13.49 -6.36 -3.86
N LEU A 307 12.83 -7.39 -4.40
CA LEU A 307 12.44 -7.45 -5.81
C LEU A 307 11.50 -6.29 -6.19
N SER A 308 10.50 -5.98 -5.36
CA SER A 308 9.64 -4.82 -5.56
C SER A 308 10.41 -3.50 -5.54
N MET A 309 11.38 -3.32 -4.63
CA MET A 309 12.22 -2.12 -4.56
C MET A 309 13.08 -1.97 -5.81
N LEU A 310 13.71 -3.06 -6.28
CA LEU A 310 14.49 -3.06 -7.52
C LEU A 310 13.63 -2.71 -8.74
N ALA A 311 12.39 -3.21 -8.80
CA ALA A 311 11.45 -2.86 -9.87
C ALA A 311 11.08 -1.37 -9.92
N THR A 312 11.29 -0.61 -8.83
CA THR A 312 11.09 0.86 -8.81
C THR A 312 12.26 1.66 -9.39
N ALA A 313 13.43 1.04 -9.64
CA ALA A 313 14.63 1.72 -10.10
C ALA A 313 14.45 2.61 -11.35
N PRO A 314 13.60 2.26 -12.36
CA PRO A 314 13.29 3.17 -13.47
C PRO A 314 12.73 4.52 -13.03
N GLY A 315 12.13 4.62 -11.84
CA GLY A 315 11.66 5.87 -11.25
C GLY A 315 12.77 6.86 -10.93
N LEU A 316 13.98 6.41 -10.60
CA LEU A 316 15.15 7.28 -10.42
C LEU A 316 15.58 7.90 -11.75
N ILE A 317 15.62 7.08 -12.81
CA ILE A 317 15.93 7.54 -14.17
C ILE A 317 14.89 8.58 -14.59
N ALA A 318 13.60 8.28 -14.39
CA ALA A 318 12.52 9.21 -14.67
C ALA A 318 12.68 10.52 -13.89
N TYR A 319 13.04 10.45 -12.59
CA TYR A 319 13.26 11.63 -11.75
C TYR A 319 14.40 12.52 -12.28
N ILE A 320 15.54 11.93 -12.64
CA ILE A 320 16.70 12.68 -13.17
C ILE A 320 16.34 13.37 -14.48
N LEU A 321 15.66 12.66 -15.39
CA LEU A 321 15.24 13.21 -16.68
C LEU A 321 14.20 14.32 -16.53
N TYR A 322 13.31 14.24 -15.53
CA TYR A 322 12.26 15.23 -15.29
C TYR A 322 12.73 16.43 -14.48
N LYS A 323 13.76 16.28 -13.64
CA LYS A 323 14.35 17.40 -12.87
C LYS A 323 14.98 18.45 -13.78
N ASN A 324 15.42 18.05 -14.97
CA ASN A 324 16.09 18.90 -15.96
C ASN A 324 15.12 19.57 -16.95
N ARG A 325 13.81 19.52 -16.70
CA ARG A 325 12.75 20.19 -17.48
C ARG A 325 11.88 21.02 -16.56
#